data_AF-A0A7N5KB92-F1
#
_entry.id   AF-A0A7N5KB92-F1
#
_cell.length_a   1.000
_cell.length_b   1.000
_cell.length_c   1.000
_cell.angle_alpha   90.00
_cell.angle_beta   90.00
_cell.angle_gamma   90.00
#
_symmetry.space_group_name_H-M   'P 1'
#
loop_
_entity.id
_entity.type
_entity.pdbx_description
1 polymer ?
#
loop_
_entity_poly.entity_id
_entity_poly.type
_entity_poly.pdbx_seq_one_letter_code
_entity_poly.pdbx_strand_id
1 'polypeptide(L)'
;FLEGGRVGSRFYSVQAAPKAKGSAAPRVQLTPEELEITKLSSGLVIASLENYCPVSSIGLFIKAGSRYETSSNLGTSHLLRLATSLTTKGASSFKIVTGIDSVAANLNFMIGKI
;
A
#
# COMPACT_ATOMS: atom_id res chain seq x y z
N PHE A 1 50.37 45.45 18.80
CA PHE A 1 50.03 44.19 19.46
C PHE A 1 48.77 44.42 20.27
N LEU A 2 47.61 44.05 19.75
CA LEU A 2 46.39 43.68 20.50
C LEU A 2 45.41 43.14 19.44
N GLU A 3 45.30 41.82 19.42
CA GLU A 3 44.35 41.05 18.61
C GLU A 3 42.91 41.25 19.11
N GLY A 4 41.98 41.27 18.16
CA GLY A 4 40.54 41.17 18.41
C GLY A 4 39.89 40.49 17.22
N GLY A 5 39.85 39.15 17.25
CA GLY A 5 39.36 38.30 16.17
C GLY A 5 37.91 38.59 15.79
N ARG A 6 37.69 38.90 14.51
CA ARG A 6 36.34 38.91 13.91
C ARG A 6 35.97 37.48 13.52
N VAL A 7 35.09 36.85 14.30
CA VAL A 7 34.38 35.65 13.86
C VAL A 7 33.39 36.06 12.78
N GLY A 8 33.71 35.75 11.52
CA GLY A 8 32.77 35.93 10.42
C GLY A 8 31.64 34.92 10.52
N SER A 9 30.42 35.38 10.79
CA SER A 9 29.21 34.56 10.67
C SER A 9 28.98 34.22 9.20
N ARG A 10 29.27 32.98 8.81
CA ARG A 10 28.89 32.45 7.50
C ARG A 10 27.37 32.28 7.49
N PHE A 11 26.66 33.28 7.01
CA PHE A 11 25.23 33.16 6.72
C PHE A 11 25.08 32.29 5.46
N TYR A 12 24.62 31.05 5.64
CA TYR A 12 24.18 30.22 4.52
C TYR A 12 22.80 30.74 4.09
N SER A 13 22.74 31.41 2.93
CA SER A 13 21.46 31.76 2.31
C SER A 13 20.86 30.51 1.67
N VAL A 14 19.68 30.11 2.13
CA VAL A 14 18.84 29.12 1.45
C VAL A 14 18.14 29.84 0.31
N GLN A 15 18.56 29.59 -0.93
CA GLN A 15 17.83 30.07 -2.10
C GLN A 15 16.48 29.36 -2.16
N ALA A 16 15.38 30.11 -2.14
CA ALA A 16 14.04 29.56 -2.25
C ALA A 16 13.83 28.96 -3.64
N ALA A 17 13.45 27.68 -3.70
CA ALA A 17 13.18 26.97 -4.95
C ALA A 17 12.04 27.67 -5.73
N PRO A 18 12.19 27.90 -7.05
CA PRO A 18 11.13 28.49 -7.86
C PRO A 18 9.92 27.57 -7.84
N LYS A 19 8.75 28.11 -7.49
CA LYS A 19 7.47 27.40 -7.60
C LYS A 19 7.21 27.11 -9.08
N ALA A 20 7.41 25.86 -9.48
CA ALA A 20 7.02 25.40 -10.81
C ALA A 20 5.49 25.59 -10.95
N LYS A 21 5.09 26.45 -11.89
CA LYS A 21 3.71 26.47 -12.38
C LYS A 21 3.49 25.13 -13.09
N GLY A 22 2.82 24.20 -12.42
CA GLY A 22 2.42 22.95 -13.05
C GLY A 22 1.54 23.27 -14.26
N SER A 23 2.04 23.00 -15.47
CA SER A 23 1.19 22.92 -16.64
C SER A 23 0.26 21.73 -16.42
N ALA A 24 -1.05 21.99 -16.34
CA ALA A 24 -2.03 20.91 -16.35
C ALA A 24 -1.90 20.19 -17.69
N ALA A 25 -1.40 18.95 -17.65
CA ALA A 25 -1.38 18.08 -18.81
C ALA A 25 -2.82 17.94 -19.36
N PRO A 26 -3.00 17.83 -20.68
CA PRO A 26 -4.31 17.63 -21.26
C PRO A 26 -4.93 16.36 -20.67
N ARG A 27 -6.12 16.48 -20.07
CA ARG A 27 -6.92 15.32 -19.62
C ARG A 27 -7.37 14.58 -20.86
N VAL A 28 -6.64 13.52 -21.23
CA VAL A 28 -7.13 12.54 -22.20
C VAL A 28 -8.36 11.90 -21.59
N GLN A 29 -9.51 12.05 -22.26
CA GLN A 29 -10.73 11.36 -21.89
C GLN A 29 -10.57 9.91 -22.32
N LEU A 30 -10.11 9.06 -21.39
CA LEU A 30 -9.99 7.64 -21.61
C LEU A 30 -11.34 6.98 -21.36
N THR A 31 -11.78 6.14 -22.29
CA THR A 31 -13.01 5.36 -22.13
C THR A 31 -12.80 4.33 -21.02
N PRO A 32 -13.74 4.14 -20.09
CA PRO A 32 -13.66 3.06 -19.10
C PRO A 32 -13.47 1.73 -19.81
N GLU A 33 -12.46 0.96 -19.40
CA GLU A 33 -12.23 -0.39 -19.92
C GLU A 33 -13.23 -1.36 -19.30
N GLU A 34 -13.58 -2.41 -20.03
CA GLU A 34 -14.49 -3.45 -19.53
C GLU A 34 -13.79 -4.34 -18.50
N LEU A 35 -14.58 -4.92 -17.59
CA LEU A 35 -14.07 -5.84 -16.58
C LEU A 35 -13.50 -7.10 -17.25
N GLU A 36 -12.20 -7.33 -17.08
CA GLU A 36 -11.54 -8.54 -17.55
C GLU A 36 -11.60 -9.63 -16.47
N ILE A 37 -12.18 -10.77 -16.81
CA ILE A 37 -12.26 -11.94 -15.91
C ILE A 37 -11.50 -13.11 -16.53
N THR A 38 -10.39 -13.48 -15.91
CA THR A 38 -9.58 -14.64 -16.29
C THR A 38 -9.77 -15.76 -15.28
N LYS A 39 -10.09 -16.97 -15.76
CA LYS A 39 -10.16 -18.17 -14.94
C LYS A 39 -8.96 -19.05 -15.23
N LEU A 40 -8.12 -19.26 -14.23
CA LEU A 40 -6.96 -20.14 -14.34
C LEU A 40 -7.39 -21.61 -14.24
N SER A 41 -6.61 -22.51 -14.84
CA SER A 41 -6.81 -23.96 -14.72
C SER A 41 -6.71 -24.48 -13.28
N SER A 42 -6.07 -23.71 -12.39
CA SER A 42 -6.03 -23.96 -10.95
C SER A 42 -7.35 -23.69 -10.23
N GLY A 43 -8.35 -23.10 -10.89
CA GLY A 43 -9.62 -22.69 -10.30
C GLY A 43 -9.62 -21.28 -9.68
N LEU A 44 -8.49 -20.56 -9.74
CA LEU A 44 -8.42 -19.16 -9.33
C LEU A 44 -9.10 -18.26 -10.37
N VAL A 45 -9.86 -17.28 -9.88
CA VAL A 45 -10.51 -16.25 -10.70
C VAL A 45 -9.79 -14.93 -10.46
N ILE A 46 -9.26 -14.35 -11.53
CA ILE A 46 -8.64 -13.02 -11.54
C ILE A 46 -9.62 -12.08 -12.22
N ALA A 47 -9.98 -11.00 -11.52
CA ALA A 47 -10.80 -9.93 -12.07
C ALA A 47 -9.98 -8.64 -12.04
N SER A 48 -9.75 -8.04 -13.20
CA SER A 48 -9.02 -6.77 -13.36
C SER A 48 -9.92 -5.75 -14.04
N LEU A 49 -9.83 -4.51 -13.57
CA LEU A 49 -10.52 -3.37 -14.16
C LEU A 49 -9.54 -2.20 -14.21
N GLU A 50 -9.17 -1.80 -15.42
CA GLU A 50 -8.37 -0.60 -15.63
C GLU A 50 -9.24 0.64 -15.45
N ASN A 51 -8.81 1.52 -14.55
CA ASN A 51 -9.54 2.72 -14.19
C ASN A 51 -8.73 4.00 -14.42
N TYR A 52 -7.52 3.90 -14.98
CA TYR A 52 -6.58 5.01 -15.24
C TYR A 52 -6.34 5.90 -14.01
N CYS A 53 -6.56 5.35 -12.82
CA CYS A 53 -6.37 6.05 -11.56
C CYS A 53 -4.89 5.94 -11.16
N PRO A 54 -4.28 7.00 -10.60
CA PRO A 54 -2.93 6.92 -10.01
C PRO A 54 -2.86 6.00 -8.78
N VAL A 55 -4.00 5.50 -8.28
CA VAL A 55 -4.09 4.56 -7.16
C VAL A 55 -4.76 3.27 -7.61
N SER A 56 -4.02 2.18 -7.56
CA SER A 56 -4.54 0.83 -7.80
C SER A 56 -4.87 0.14 -6.48
N SER A 57 -5.98 -0.61 -6.45
CA SER A 57 -6.39 -1.42 -5.30
C SER A 57 -6.42 -2.90 -5.69
N ILE A 58 -5.74 -3.73 -4.91
CA ILE A 58 -5.68 -5.18 -5.13
C ILE A 58 -6.36 -5.86 -3.93
N GLY A 59 -7.27 -6.79 -4.22
CA GLY A 59 -7.99 -7.55 -3.20
C GLY A 59 -7.88 -9.06 -3.43
N LEU A 60 -7.68 -9.82 -2.36
CA LEU A 60 -7.75 -11.27 -2.35
C LEU A 60 -8.99 -11.70 -1.57
N PHE A 61 -9.91 -12.39 -2.24
CA PHE A 61 -11.15 -12.87 -1.64
C PHE A 61 -11.10 -14.40 -1.50
N ILE A 62 -11.30 -14.87 -0.28
CA ILE A 62 -11.29 -16.30 0.05
C ILE A 62 -12.67 -16.63 0.62
N LYS A 63 -13.31 -17.67 0.09
CA LYS A 63 -14.56 -18.21 0.64
C LYS A 63 -14.24 -19.01 1.92
N ALA A 64 -14.03 -18.28 3.00
CA ALA A 64 -13.74 -18.80 4.34
C ALA A 64 -14.23 -17.80 5.40
N GLY A 65 -14.38 -18.25 6.64
CA GLY A 65 -14.79 -17.42 7.77
C GLY A 65 -15.36 -18.25 8.91
N SER A 66 -15.93 -17.58 9.92
CA SER A 66 -16.37 -18.25 11.15
C SER A 66 -17.48 -19.28 10.96
N ARG A 67 -18.23 -19.23 9.86
CA ARG A 67 -19.21 -20.28 9.51
C ARG A 67 -18.58 -21.63 9.17
N TYR A 68 -17.31 -21.63 8.79
CA TYR A 68 -16.55 -22.84 8.47
C TYR A 68 -15.72 -23.34 9.67
N GLU A 69 -15.90 -22.75 10.85
CA GLU A 69 -15.31 -23.24 12.09
C GLU A 69 -16.10 -24.43 12.66
N THR A 70 -15.39 -25.26 13.40
CA THR A 70 -15.84 -26.43 14.15
C THR A 70 -15.62 -26.18 15.64
N SER A 71 -16.15 -27.05 16.51
CA SER A 71 -16.00 -26.90 17.96
C SER A 71 -14.55 -26.85 18.45
N SER A 72 -13.60 -27.42 17.70
CA SER A 72 -12.19 -27.47 18.08
C SER A 72 -11.36 -26.25 17.65
N ASN A 73 -11.85 -25.44 16.70
CA ASN A 73 -11.11 -24.33 16.11
C ASN A 73 -11.91 -23.01 16.09
N LEU A 74 -12.77 -22.84 17.08
CA LEU A 74 -13.54 -21.62 17.31
C LEU A 74 -12.60 -20.42 17.47
N GLY A 75 -12.91 -19.33 16.76
CA GLY A 75 -12.13 -18.09 16.83
C GLY A 75 -10.86 -18.08 15.96
N THR A 76 -10.57 -19.14 15.22
CA THR A 76 -9.42 -19.17 14.29
C THR A 76 -9.53 -18.11 13.20
N SER A 77 -10.73 -17.78 12.74
CA SER A 77 -10.94 -16.66 11.84
C SER A 77 -10.45 -15.36 12.48
N HIS A 78 -10.89 -15.05 13.70
CA HIS A 78 -10.47 -13.84 14.39
C HIS A 78 -8.94 -13.80 14.62
N LEU A 79 -8.34 -14.95 14.98
CA LEU A 79 -6.88 -15.07 15.08
C LEU A 79 -6.20 -14.79 13.75
N LEU A 80 -6.70 -15.35 12.63
CA LEU A 80 -6.17 -15.09 11.30
C LEU A 80 -6.16 -13.60 10.98
N ARG A 81 -7.21 -12.86 11.38
CA ARG A 81 -7.26 -11.39 11.23
C ARG A 81 -6.15 -10.67 11.98
N LEU A 82 -5.84 -11.11 13.20
CA LEU A 82 -4.76 -10.52 13.98
C LEU A 82 -3.38 -10.93 13.43
N ALA A 83 -3.29 -12.13 12.83
CA ALA A 83 -2.04 -12.70 12.37
C ALA A 83 -1.57 -12.23 10.98
N THR A 84 -2.38 -11.47 10.23
CA THR A 84 -2.11 -11.16 8.82
C THR A 84 -0.82 -10.38 8.57
N SER A 85 -0.42 -9.52 9.51
CA SER A 85 0.79 -8.69 9.39
C SER A 85 1.98 -9.25 10.16
N LEU A 86 1.90 -10.51 10.59
CA LEU A 86 3.01 -11.20 11.26
C LEU A 86 4.00 -11.78 10.25
N THR A 87 5.09 -12.35 10.76
CA THR A 87 6.15 -12.97 9.96
C THR A 87 5.63 -14.14 9.14
N THR A 88 6.09 -14.21 7.88
CA THR A 88 5.92 -15.36 6.98
C THR A 88 7.23 -16.13 6.86
N LYS A 89 7.22 -17.27 6.14
CA LYS A 89 8.46 -18.01 5.87
C LYS A 89 9.49 -17.20 5.06
N GLY A 90 9.04 -16.25 4.23
CA GLY A 90 9.90 -15.47 3.34
C GLY A 90 10.24 -14.06 3.82
N ALA A 91 9.45 -13.50 4.75
CA ALA A 91 9.63 -12.13 5.23
C ALA A 91 9.22 -11.98 6.69
N SER A 92 10.03 -11.26 7.47
CA SER A 92 9.68 -10.86 8.84
C SER A 92 8.57 -9.81 8.84
N SER A 93 7.82 -9.71 9.94
CA SER A 93 6.83 -8.63 10.13
C SER A 93 7.43 -7.24 9.92
N PHE A 94 8.67 -7.00 10.37
CA PHE A 94 9.38 -5.76 10.11
C PHE A 94 9.57 -5.50 8.61
N LYS A 95 10.05 -6.50 7.84
CA LYS A 95 10.21 -6.36 6.39
C LYS A 95 8.89 -6.08 5.67
N ILE A 96 7.80 -6.69 6.14
CA ILE A 96 6.47 -6.49 5.58
C ILE A 96 6.01 -5.04 5.81
N VAL A 97 6.07 -4.55 7.05
CA VAL A 97 5.64 -3.19 7.41
C VAL A 97 6.48 -2.15 6.68
N THR A 98 7.82 -2.27 6.73
CA THR A 98 8.69 -1.30 6.05
C THR A 98 8.54 -1.35 4.53
N GLY A 99 8.24 -2.53 3.97
CA GLY A 99 7.97 -2.68 2.54
C GLY A 99 6.70 -1.97 2.12
N ILE A 100 5.63 -2.06 2.91
CA ILE A 100 4.36 -1.36 2.69
C ILE A 100 4.57 0.16 2.82
N ASP A 101 5.27 0.60 3.86
CA ASP A 101 5.55 2.02 4.12
C ASP A 101 6.43 2.65 3.03
N SER A 102 7.39 1.90 2.49
CA SER A 102 8.27 2.39 1.41
C SER A 102 7.52 2.73 0.13
N VAL A 103 6.34 2.12 -0.07
CA VAL A 103 5.46 2.36 -1.22
C VAL A 103 4.27 3.28 -0.85
N ALA A 104 4.21 3.75 0.41
CA ALA A 104 3.09 4.50 0.95
C ALA A 104 1.73 3.80 0.74
N ALA A 105 1.73 2.47 0.79
CA ALA A 105 0.54 1.65 0.59
C ALA A 105 -0.20 1.41 1.92
N ASN A 106 -1.47 0.99 1.83
CA ASN A 106 -2.26 0.59 2.98
C ASN A 106 -2.69 -0.87 2.85
N LEU A 107 -2.50 -1.67 3.91
CA LEU A 107 -2.91 -3.06 3.99
C LEU A 107 -4.06 -3.19 4.99
N ASN A 108 -5.20 -3.71 4.54
CA ASN A 108 -6.36 -3.98 5.39
C ASN A 108 -6.78 -5.44 5.26
N PHE A 109 -7.25 -6.02 6.35
CA PHE A 109 -7.80 -7.37 6.36
C PHE A 109 -9.15 -7.42 7.07
N MET A 110 -10.12 -8.05 6.41
CA MET A 110 -11.48 -8.16 6.90
C MET A 110 -11.91 -9.63 6.83
N ILE A 111 -12.65 -10.05 7.86
CA ILE A 111 -13.36 -11.33 7.82
C ILE A 111 -14.85 -11.04 7.91
N GLY A 112 -15.57 -11.41 6.87
CA GLY A 112 -17.02 -11.36 6.82
C GLY A 112 -17.64 -12.68 7.25
N LYS A 113 -18.92 -12.62 7.60
CA LYS A 113 -19.76 -13.81 7.68
C LYS A 113 -20.27 -14.05 6.24
N ILE A 114 -19.76 -15.07 5.56
CA ILE A 114 -20.14 -15.47 4.18
C ILE A 114 -21.04 -16.68 4.22
#